data_AF-A0A9D0I8X9-F1
#
_entry.id   AF-A0A9D0I8X9-F1
#
_cell.length_a   1.000
_cell.length_b   1.000
_cell.length_c   1.000
_cell.angle_alpha   90.00
_cell.angle_beta   90.00
_cell.angle_gamma   90.00
#
_symmetry.space_group_name_H-M   'P 1'
#
loop_
_entity.id
_entity.type
_entity.pdbx_description
1 polymer ?
#
loop_
_entity_poly.entity_id
_entity_poly.type
_entity_poly.pdbx_seq_one_letter_code
_entity_poly.pdbx_strand_id
1 'polypeptide(L)'
;MALVSLILNLAPSPYAVQEIVLWMLGSLNNLGLPEFWIMLPGTLAGWLLLAGTGRGLDALTLGSGAATTLGIDLRRLRLRIFAATALAVGSAVAVTGSIGFVGLVVPHLLRPLVGFRPGPLLWTSALGGAILLLIADMAVRLFPAATEIKVGVVTAIVGAPFFLYLVARSRTQ
;
A
#
# COMPACT_ATOMS: atom_id res chain seq x y z
N MET A 1 7.17 14.85 -7.10
CA MET A 1 8.56 14.79 -7.62
C MET A 1 9.40 16.00 -7.27
N ALA A 2 8.87 17.24 -7.27
CA ALA A 2 9.67 18.44 -6.96
C ALA A 2 10.50 18.36 -5.66
N LEU A 3 9.94 17.85 -4.55
CA LEU A 3 10.69 17.69 -3.30
C LEU A 3 11.80 16.63 -3.38
N VAL A 4 11.54 15.51 -4.05
CA VAL A 4 12.56 14.48 -4.30
C VAL A 4 13.68 15.06 -5.16
N SER A 5 13.34 15.81 -6.21
CA SER A 5 14.32 16.49 -7.06
C SER A 5 15.14 17.52 -6.29
N LEU A 6 14.54 18.23 -5.33
CA LEU A 6 15.28 19.14 -4.44
C LEU A 6 16.25 18.38 -3.53
N ILE A 7 15.83 17.27 -2.93
CA ILE A 7 16.71 16.44 -2.08
C ILE A 7 17.87 15.87 -2.90
N LEU A 8 17.60 15.39 -4.12
CA LEU A 8 18.63 14.90 -5.03
C LEU A 8 19.60 16.01 -5.44
N ASN A 9 19.10 17.23 -5.67
CA ASN A 9 19.94 18.38 -6.01
C ASN A 9 20.83 18.83 -4.84
N LEU A 10 20.34 18.70 -3.61
CA LEU A 10 21.06 19.03 -2.38
C LEU A 10 21.92 17.87 -1.84
N ALA A 11 21.98 16.74 -2.55
CA ALA A 11 22.69 15.56 -2.07
C ALA A 11 24.21 15.83 -1.97
N PRO A 12 24.85 15.54 -0.82
CA PRO A 12 26.24 15.91 -0.57
C PRO A 12 27.26 15.06 -1.35
N SER A 13 26.84 13.93 -1.92
CA SER A 13 27.71 13.06 -2.73
C SER A 13 26.91 12.21 -3.73
N PRO A 14 27.57 11.68 -4.79
CA PRO A 14 26.95 10.72 -5.71
C PRO A 14 26.43 9.44 -5.03
N TYR A 15 27.06 9.03 -3.93
CA TYR A 15 26.63 7.87 -3.15
C TYR A 15 25.28 8.11 -2.47
N ALA A 16 25.05 9.30 -1.92
CA ALA A 16 23.77 9.66 -1.32
C ALA A 16 22.64 9.65 -2.36
N VAL A 17 22.91 10.13 -3.59
CA VAL A 17 21.96 10.04 -4.71
C VAL A 17 21.62 8.58 -5.02
N GLN A 18 22.64 7.71 -5.11
CA GLN A 18 22.44 6.29 -5.36
C GLN A 18 21.59 5.64 -4.26
N GLU A 19 21.85 5.94 -3.00
CA GLU A 19 21.10 5.41 -1.86
C GLU A 19 19.63 5.85 -1.89
N ILE A 20 19.35 7.13 -2.19
CA ILE A 20 17.99 7.64 -2.37
C ILE A 20 17.27 6.91 -3.51
N VAL A 21 17.94 6.74 -4.65
CA VAL A 21 17.37 6.03 -5.81
C VAL A 21 17.08 4.57 -5.46
N LEU A 22 18.00 3.88 -4.77
CA LEU A 22 17.79 2.50 -4.34
C LEU A 22 16.66 2.38 -3.29
N TRP A 23 16.52 3.35 -2.39
CA TRP A 23 15.41 3.42 -1.43
C TRP A 23 14.06 3.59 -2.16
N MET A 24 14.01 4.38 -3.23
CA MET A 24 12.80 4.52 -4.06
C MET A 24 12.39 3.22 -4.78
N LEU A 25 13.29 2.24 -4.93
CA LEU A 25 12.93 0.94 -5.52
C LEU A 25 12.23 0.00 -4.54
N GLY A 26 12.24 0.30 -3.24
CA GLY A 26 11.56 -0.45 -2.18
C GLY A 26 12.23 -1.79 -1.85
N SER A 27 12.68 -1.95 -0.61
CA SER A 27 13.45 -3.11 -0.14
C SER A 27 12.95 -3.60 1.21
N LEU A 28 12.90 -4.92 1.37
CA LEU A 28 12.73 -5.58 2.67
C LEU A 28 14.03 -6.23 3.18
N ASN A 29 15.12 -6.08 2.43
CA ASN A 29 16.43 -6.58 2.85
C ASN A 29 17.02 -5.75 3.98
N ASN A 30 17.70 -6.44 4.91
CA ASN A 30 18.33 -5.88 6.11
C ASN A 30 17.39 -5.16 7.09
N LEU A 31 16.07 -5.41 7.03
CA LEU A 31 15.14 -4.94 8.05
C LEU A 31 15.20 -5.86 9.28
N GLY A 32 15.48 -5.27 10.44
CA GLY A 32 15.51 -5.96 11.72
C GLY A 32 14.40 -5.51 12.68
N LEU A 33 14.58 -5.87 13.94
CA LEU A 33 13.71 -5.42 15.03
C LEU A 33 13.68 -3.89 15.22
N PRO A 34 14.80 -3.14 15.10
CA PRO A 34 14.77 -1.69 15.29
C PRO A 34 13.84 -0.98 14.30
N GLU A 35 13.93 -1.33 13.02
CA GLU A 35 13.10 -0.76 11.95
C GLU A 35 11.63 -1.13 12.16
N PHE A 36 11.35 -2.36 12.61
CA PHE A 36 10.01 -2.78 12.98
C PHE A 36 9.42 -1.91 14.11
N TRP A 37 10.17 -1.65 15.17
CA TRP A 37 9.71 -0.81 16.27
C TRP A 37 9.49 0.65 15.87
N ILE A 38 10.24 1.16 14.89
CA ILE A 38 10.04 2.50 14.32
C ILE A 38 8.73 2.57 13.54
N MET A 39 8.44 1.55 12.71
CA MET A 39 7.22 1.49 11.89
C MET A 39 5.96 1.22 12.74
N LEU A 40 6.06 0.32 13.72
CA LEU A 40 4.94 -0.24 14.46
C LEU A 40 3.94 0.79 15.03
N PRO A 41 4.35 1.86 15.75
CA PRO A 41 3.38 2.75 16.40
C PRO A 41 2.49 3.48 15.38
N GLY A 42 3.07 3.98 14.29
CA GLY A 42 2.29 4.66 13.25
C GLY A 42 1.42 3.70 12.45
N THR A 43 1.92 2.49 12.15
CA THR A 43 1.12 1.44 11.54
C THR A 43 -0.06 1.03 12.44
N LEU A 44 0.19 0.77 13.73
CA LEU A 44 -0.83 0.38 14.69
C LEU A 44 -1.88 1.48 14.90
N ALA A 45 -1.45 2.75 15.01
CA ALA A 45 -2.37 3.89 15.11
C ALA A 45 -3.27 3.99 13.86
N GLY A 46 -2.69 3.82 12.66
CA GLY A 46 -3.46 3.77 11.42
C GLY A 46 -4.48 2.63 11.41
N TRP A 47 -4.07 1.43 11.84
CA TRP A 47 -4.95 0.27 11.98
C TRP A 47 -6.12 0.51 12.94
N LEU A 48 -5.84 1.09 14.11
CA LEU A 48 -6.87 1.44 15.10
C LEU A 48 -7.86 2.48 14.56
N LEU A 49 -7.39 3.45 13.77
CA LEU A 49 -8.25 4.45 13.13
C LEU A 49 -9.10 3.85 11.99
N LEU A 50 -8.61 2.84 11.28
CA LEU A 50 -9.39 2.09 10.28
C LEU A 50 -10.42 1.17 10.95
N ALA A 51 -10.16 0.69 12.16
CA ALA A 51 -11.08 -0.18 12.87
C ALA A 51 -12.46 0.48 13.00
N GLY A 52 -13.52 -0.28 12.67
CA GLY A 52 -14.90 0.22 12.72
C GLY A 52 -15.34 1.12 11.55
N THR A 53 -14.45 1.48 10.61
CA THR A 53 -14.85 2.25 9.40
C THR A 53 -15.60 1.42 8.36
N GLY A 54 -15.56 0.09 8.46
CA GLY A 54 -16.14 -0.83 7.47
C GLY A 54 -17.63 -0.59 7.17
N ARG A 55 -18.45 -0.35 8.21
CA ARG A 55 -19.87 0.01 8.02
C ARG A 55 -20.06 1.31 7.25
N GLY A 56 -19.20 2.29 7.51
CA GLY A 56 -19.20 3.57 6.79
C GLY A 56 -18.84 3.40 5.32
N LEU A 57 -17.84 2.56 5.03
CA LEU A 57 -17.42 2.22 3.67
C LEU A 57 -18.49 1.44 2.90
N ASP A 58 -19.17 0.50 3.56
CA ASP A 58 -20.28 -0.25 2.96
C ASP A 58 -21.47 0.67 2.65
N ALA A 59 -21.84 1.58 3.56
CA ALA A 59 -22.93 2.52 3.27
C ALA A 59 -22.58 3.49 2.13
N LEU A 60 -21.31 3.85 1.97
CA LEU A 60 -20.86 4.68 0.85
C LEU A 60 -21.09 4.02 -0.52
N THR A 61 -21.20 2.69 -0.61
CA THR A 61 -21.54 2.02 -1.88
C THR A 61 -22.97 2.27 -2.32
N LEU A 62 -23.86 2.65 -1.39
CA LEU A 62 -25.24 3.05 -1.67
C LEU A 62 -25.35 4.52 -2.13
N GLY A 63 -24.24 5.25 -2.10
CA GLY A 63 -24.17 6.68 -2.39
C GLY A 63 -24.08 7.55 -1.14
N SER A 64 -23.53 8.76 -1.29
CA SER A 64 -23.31 9.68 -0.17
C SER A 64 -24.60 10.16 0.50
N GLY A 65 -25.68 10.33 -0.27
CA GLY A 65 -26.99 10.71 0.26
C GLY A 65 -27.54 9.64 1.21
N ALA A 66 -27.61 8.39 0.74
CA ALA A 66 -28.08 7.26 1.52
C ALA A 66 -27.23 7.02 2.79
N ALA A 67 -25.90 7.10 2.67
CA ALA A 67 -25.00 6.97 3.82
C ALA A 67 -25.24 8.05 4.89
N THR A 68 -25.51 9.29 4.48
CA THR A 68 -25.81 10.39 5.41
C THR A 68 -27.15 10.15 6.11
N THR A 69 -28.17 9.68 5.40
CA THR A 69 -29.48 9.31 5.98
C THR A 69 -29.37 8.15 6.98
N LEU A 70 -28.40 7.25 6.78
CA LEU A 70 -28.06 6.18 7.73
C LEU A 70 -27.28 6.67 8.97
N GLY A 71 -27.10 7.99 9.12
CA GLY A 71 -26.46 8.61 10.28
C GLY A 71 -24.92 8.66 10.21
N ILE A 72 -24.33 8.41 9.04
CA ILE A 72 -22.88 8.44 8.88
C ILE A 72 -22.40 9.85 8.56
N ASP A 73 -21.55 10.39 9.43
CA ASP A 73 -20.82 11.62 9.17
C ASP A 73 -19.70 11.37 8.16
N LEU A 74 -19.97 11.70 6.89
CA LEU A 74 -19.04 11.51 5.79
C LEU A 74 -17.73 12.30 5.95
N ARG A 75 -17.78 13.47 6.58
CA ARG A 75 -16.58 14.29 6.79
C ARG A 75 -15.65 13.61 7.79
N ARG A 76 -16.20 13.14 8.91
CA ARG A 76 -15.43 12.38 9.92
C ARG A 76 -14.91 11.07 9.35
N LEU A 77 -15.72 10.34 8.58
CA LEU A 77 -15.31 9.09 7.96
C LEU A 77 -14.12 9.30 7.01
N ARG A 78 -14.20 10.28 6.10
CA ARG A 78 -13.12 10.60 5.16
C ARG A 78 -11.85 11.04 5.87
N LEU A 79 -11.96 11.93 6.87
CA LEU A 79 -10.80 12.38 7.65
C LEU A 79 -10.14 11.23 8.42
N ARG A 80 -10.94 10.33 9.02
CA ARG A 80 -10.43 9.13 9.69
C ARG A 80 -9.68 8.24 8.72
N ILE A 81 -10.27 7.90 7.57
CA ILE A 81 -9.61 7.06 6.56
C ILE A 81 -8.32 7.71 6.06
N PHE A 82 -8.35 9.01 5.77
CA PHE A 82 -7.17 9.76 5.33
C PHE A 82 -6.03 9.74 6.36
N ALA A 83 -6.34 10.08 7.62
CA ALA A 83 -5.35 10.05 8.69
C ALA A 83 -4.80 8.63 8.90
N ALA A 84 -5.70 7.64 8.85
CA ALA A 84 -5.33 6.25 9.06
C ALA A 84 -4.41 5.70 7.96
N THR A 85 -4.73 5.97 6.69
CA THR A 85 -3.89 5.57 5.55
C THR A 85 -2.57 6.33 5.54
N ALA A 86 -2.56 7.63 5.86
CA ALA A 86 -1.35 8.42 5.97
C ALA A 86 -0.39 7.86 7.03
N LEU A 87 -0.91 7.51 8.21
CA LEU A 87 -0.11 6.92 9.29
C LEU A 87 0.37 5.51 8.91
N ALA A 88 -0.52 4.64 8.44
CA ALA A 88 -0.16 3.25 8.14
C ALA A 88 0.81 3.13 6.96
N VAL A 89 0.50 3.80 5.85
CA VAL A 89 1.33 3.77 4.63
C VAL A 89 2.60 4.59 4.82
N GLY A 90 2.51 5.77 5.45
CA GLY A 90 3.68 6.62 5.70
C GLY A 90 4.73 5.92 6.57
N SER A 91 4.30 5.23 7.64
CA SER A 91 5.21 4.49 8.51
C SER A 91 5.87 3.31 7.80
N ALA A 92 5.11 2.57 6.99
CA ALA A 92 5.65 1.47 6.20
C ALA A 92 6.66 1.97 5.16
N VAL A 93 6.29 2.97 4.36
CA VAL A 93 7.14 3.52 3.29
C VAL A 93 8.40 4.15 3.83
N ALA A 94 8.35 4.82 5.00
CA ALA A 94 9.54 5.38 5.64
C ALA A 94 10.64 4.35 5.90
N VAL A 95 10.26 3.10 6.20
CA VAL A 95 11.18 2.00 6.48
C VAL A 95 11.50 1.17 5.24
N THR A 96 10.48 0.79 4.47
CA THR A 96 10.64 -0.18 3.37
C THR A 96 10.95 0.48 2.03
N GLY A 97 10.87 1.81 1.94
CA GLY A 97 10.83 2.52 0.66
C GLY A 97 9.50 2.31 -0.07
N SER A 98 9.42 2.80 -1.32
CA SER A 98 8.18 2.73 -2.10
C SER A 98 7.96 1.36 -2.74
N ILE A 99 6.94 0.65 -2.26
CA ILE A 99 6.46 -0.60 -2.86
C ILE A 99 5.10 -0.37 -3.52
N GLY A 100 5.05 -0.57 -4.85
CA GLY A 100 3.86 -0.32 -5.66
C GLY A 100 2.97 -1.54 -5.88
N PHE A 101 1.80 -1.30 -6.46
CA PHE A 101 0.83 -2.26 -7.00
C PHE A 101 0.14 -3.21 -6.01
N VAL A 102 0.69 -3.51 -4.84
CA VAL A 102 0.06 -4.39 -3.85
C VAL A 102 -1.36 -3.90 -3.48
N GLY A 103 -1.49 -2.61 -3.17
CA GLY A 103 -2.76 -1.97 -2.85
C GLY A 103 -3.75 -1.84 -4.02
N LEU A 104 -3.32 -2.13 -5.25
CA LEU A 104 -4.19 -2.25 -6.42
C LEU A 104 -4.56 -3.72 -6.66
N VAL A 105 -3.57 -4.59 -6.79
CA VAL A 105 -3.76 -5.99 -7.18
C VAL A 105 -4.63 -6.74 -6.16
N VAL A 106 -4.25 -6.67 -4.88
CA VAL A 106 -4.89 -7.48 -3.84
C VAL A 106 -6.38 -7.19 -3.65
N PRO A 107 -6.82 -5.93 -3.41
CA PRO A 107 -8.25 -5.68 -3.21
C PRO A 107 -9.08 -6.01 -4.45
N HIS A 108 -8.52 -5.90 -5.66
CA HIS A 108 -9.23 -6.29 -6.88
C HIS A 108 -9.40 -7.81 -7.00
N LEU A 109 -8.37 -8.59 -6.65
CA LEU A 109 -8.43 -10.06 -6.64
C LEU A 109 -9.40 -10.59 -5.58
N LEU A 110 -9.42 -9.98 -4.40
CA LEU A 110 -10.24 -10.45 -3.28
C LEU A 110 -11.67 -9.90 -3.29
N ARG A 111 -11.98 -8.87 -4.10
CA ARG A 111 -13.30 -8.23 -4.16
C ARG A 111 -14.45 -9.22 -4.37
N PRO A 112 -14.37 -10.21 -5.29
CA PRO A 112 -15.45 -11.17 -5.49
C PRO A 112 -15.64 -12.10 -4.29
N LEU A 113 -14.57 -12.46 -3.58
CA LEU A 113 -14.60 -13.39 -2.44
C LEU A 113 -15.34 -12.83 -1.23
N VAL A 114 -15.39 -11.51 -1.10
CA VAL A 114 -16.08 -10.81 0.00
C VAL A 114 -17.42 -10.19 -0.43
N GLY A 115 -17.96 -10.62 -1.58
CA GLY A 115 -19.25 -10.14 -2.08
C GLY A 115 -19.26 -8.65 -2.42
N PHE A 116 -18.13 -8.11 -2.88
CA PHE A 116 -17.97 -6.70 -3.26
C PHE A 116 -18.21 -5.67 -2.14
N ARG A 117 -18.20 -6.10 -0.86
CA ARG A 117 -18.38 -5.23 0.31
C ARG A 117 -17.05 -4.64 0.79
N PRO A 118 -16.88 -3.31 0.79
CA PRO A 118 -15.65 -2.65 1.24
C PRO A 118 -15.22 -2.96 2.68
N GLY A 119 -16.16 -3.15 3.61
CA GLY A 119 -15.88 -3.38 5.02
C GLY A 119 -15.06 -4.65 5.26
N PRO A 120 -15.56 -5.84 4.86
CA PRO A 120 -14.79 -7.08 4.91
C PRO A 120 -13.53 -7.04 4.03
N LEU A 121 -13.61 -6.36 2.86
CA LEU A 121 -12.50 -6.24 1.93
C LEU A 121 -11.26 -5.59 2.58
N LEU A 122 -11.44 -4.65 3.50
CA LEU A 122 -10.35 -3.97 4.20
C LEU A 122 -9.46 -4.97 4.94
N TRP A 123 -10.06 -5.87 5.71
CA TRP A 123 -9.33 -6.87 6.49
C TRP A 123 -8.73 -7.97 5.62
N THR A 124 -9.51 -8.49 4.67
CA THR A 124 -9.01 -9.54 3.76
C THR A 124 -7.89 -9.01 2.86
N SER A 125 -7.96 -7.75 2.42
CA SER A 125 -6.91 -7.14 1.60
C SER A 125 -5.61 -6.91 2.36
N ALA A 126 -5.67 -6.67 3.66
CA ALA A 126 -4.45 -6.55 4.44
C ALA A 126 -3.76 -7.90 4.63
N LEU A 127 -4.51 -8.96 4.93
CA LEU A 127 -3.95 -10.31 4.99
C LEU A 127 -3.42 -10.74 3.61
N GLY A 128 -4.21 -10.52 2.55
CA GLY A 128 -3.78 -10.81 1.18
C GLY A 128 -2.55 -10.00 0.76
N GLY A 129 -2.43 -8.74 1.20
CA GLY A 129 -1.28 -7.88 0.98
C GLY A 129 -0.03 -8.39 1.68
N ALA A 130 -0.16 -8.80 2.95
CA ALA A 130 0.92 -9.41 3.70
C ALA A 130 1.40 -10.72 3.04
N ILE A 131 0.47 -11.59 2.62
CA ILE A 131 0.80 -12.85 1.94
C ILE A 131 1.49 -12.57 0.59
N LEU A 132 0.96 -11.67 -0.23
CA LEU A 132 1.54 -11.35 -1.53
C LEU A 132 2.95 -10.75 -1.39
N LEU A 133 3.15 -9.85 -0.42
CA LEU A 133 4.47 -9.29 -0.13
C LEU A 133 5.45 -10.34 0.36
N LEU A 134 5.02 -11.24 1.25
CA LEU A 134 5.84 -12.35 1.74
C LEU A 134 6.28 -13.26 0.59
N ILE A 135 5.36 -13.62 -0.31
CA ILE A 135 5.68 -14.42 -1.50
C ILE A 135 6.65 -13.68 -2.42
N ALA A 136 6.46 -12.38 -2.64
CA ALA A 136 7.35 -11.57 -3.45
C ALA A 136 8.76 -11.49 -2.85
N ASP A 137 8.88 -11.31 -1.52
CA ASP A 137 10.17 -11.31 -0.81
C ASP A 137 10.85 -12.68 -0.90
N MET A 138 10.11 -13.77 -0.68
CA MET A 138 10.62 -15.13 -0.84
C MET A 138 11.12 -15.38 -2.27
N ALA A 139 10.40 -14.93 -3.29
CA ALA A 139 10.81 -15.06 -4.68
C ALA A 139 12.13 -14.33 -4.96
N VAL A 140 12.29 -13.10 -4.46
CA VAL A 140 13.54 -12.34 -4.57
C VAL A 140 14.71 -13.10 -3.92
N ARG A 141 14.49 -13.72 -2.76
CA ARG A 141 15.54 -14.47 -2.04
C ARG A 141 15.91 -15.80 -2.70
N LEU A 142 14.94 -16.48 -3.33
CA LEU A 142 15.14 -17.78 -3.98
C LEU A 142 15.78 -17.69 -5.36
N PHE A 143 15.69 -16.54 -6.04
CA PHE A 143 16.34 -16.28 -7.32
C PHE A 143 17.47 -15.26 -7.15
N PRO A 144 18.61 -15.62 -6.52
CA PRO A 144 19.73 -14.72 -6.36
C PRO A 144 20.33 -14.40 -7.73
N ALA A 145 20.07 -13.19 -8.22
CA ALA A 145 20.75 -12.63 -9.36
C ALA A 145 22.11 -12.04 -8.93
N ALA A 146 23.02 -11.82 -9.88
CA ALA A 146 24.29 -11.14 -9.64
C ALA A 146 24.11 -9.73 -9.04
N THR A 147 22.92 -9.15 -9.24
CA THR A 147 22.49 -7.86 -8.67
C THR A 147 21.27 -8.08 -7.79
N GLU A 148 21.28 -7.51 -6.59
CA GLU A 148 20.16 -7.61 -5.64
C GLU A 148 18.88 -6.99 -6.21
N ILE A 149 17.88 -7.82 -6.51
CA ILE A 149 16.58 -7.36 -7.01
C ILE A 149 15.76 -6.83 -5.83
N LYS A 150 15.20 -5.64 -5.99
CA LYS A 150 14.36 -5.00 -4.97
C LYS A 150 12.91 -5.47 -5.10
N VAL A 151 12.24 -5.71 -3.96
CA VAL A 151 10.89 -6.30 -3.95
C VAL A 151 9.88 -5.42 -4.68
N GLY A 152 10.04 -4.08 -4.63
CA GLY A 152 9.17 -3.15 -5.33
C GLY A 152 9.24 -3.28 -6.86
N VAL A 153 10.39 -3.71 -7.40
CA VAL A 153 10.53 -4.00 -8.84
C VAL A 153 9.73 -5.25 -9.20
N VAL A 154 9.81 -6.30 -8.39
CA VAL A 154 9.06 -7.55 -8.62
C VAL A 154 7.55 -7.30 -8.57
N THR A 155 7.07 -6.58 -7.55
CA THR A 155 5.65 -6.27 -7.45
C THR A 155 5.17 -5.37 -8.60
N ALA A 156 6.01 -4.50 -9.14
CA ALA A 156 5.69 -3.68 -10.30
C ALA A 156 5.62 -4.48 -11.60
N ILE A 157 6.56 -5.41 -11.84
CA ILE A 157 6.56 -6.28 -13.03
C ILE A 157 5.30 -7.15 -13.07
N VAL A 158 4.84 -7.64 -11.92
CA VAL A 158 3.61 -8.43 -11.82
C VAL A 158 2.36 -7.54 -11.87
N GLY A 159 2.39 -6.41 -11.17
CA GLY A 159 1.26 -5.53 -11.00
C GLY A 159 0.89 -4.69 -12.22
N ALA A 160 1.88 -4.27 -13.03
CA ALA A 160 1.63 -3.43 -14.20
C ALA A 160 0.84 -4.16 -15.30
N PRO A 161 1.16 -5.41 -15.70
CA PRO A 161 0.33 -6.21 -16.60
C PRO A 161 -1.07 -6.43 -16.06
N PHE A 162 -1.20 -6.71 -14.75
CA PHE A 162 -2.51 -6.89 -14.12
C PHE A 162 -3.36 -5.61 -14.19
N PHE A 163 -2.76 -4.46 -13.93
CA PHE A 163 -3.42 -3.16 -14.05
C PHE A 163 -3.86 -2.87 -15.49
N LEU A 164 -2.98 -3.11 -16.47
CA LEU A 164 -3.32 -2.94 -17.89
C LEU A 164 -4.47 -3.86 -18.31
N TYR A 165 -4.45 -5.12 -17.88
CA TYR A 165 -5.55 -6.06 -18.11
C TYR A 165 -6.87 -5.55 -17.53
N LEU A 166 -6.86 -5.02 -16.31
CA LEU A 166 -8.04 -4.46 -15.66
C LEU A 166 -8.62 -3.27 -16.44
N VAL A 167 -7.77 -2.35 -16.88
CA VAL A 167 -8.16 -1.18 -17.70
C VAL A 167 -8.70 -1.61 -19.05
N ALA A 168 -8.09 -2.60 -19.70
CA ALA A 168 -8.58 -3.13 -20.97
C ALA A 168 -9.98 -3.73 -20.81
N ARG A 169 -10.20 -4.52 -19.76
CA ARG A 169 -11.49 -5.16 -19.48
C ARG A 169 -12.58 -4.15 -19.11
N SER A 170 -12.26 -3.09 -18.36
CA SER A 170 -13.23 -2.07 -17.98
C SER A 170 -13.66 -1.15 -19.13
N ARG A 171 -12.91 -1.11 -20.23
CA ARG A 171 -13.30 -0.37 -21.45
C ARG A 171 -14.27 -1.14 -22.33
N THR A 172 -14.36 -2.47 -22.14
CA THR A 172 -15.24 -3.35 -22.91
C THR A 172 -16.60 -3.55 -22.23
N GLN A 173 -16.77 -3.05 -21.00
CA GLN A 173 -18.04 -2.99 -20.27
C GLN A 173 -18.55 -1.55 -20.22
#